data_AF-A0A950S5A8-F1
#
_entry.id   AF-A0A950S5A8-F1
#
_cell.length_a   1.000
_cell.length_b   1.000
_cell.length_c   1.000
_cell.angle_alpha   90.00
_cell.angle_beta   90.00
_cell.angle_gamma   90.00
#
_symmetry.space_group_name_H-M   'P 1'
#
loop_
_entity.id
_entity.type
_entity.pdbx_description
1 polymer ?
#
loop_
_entity_poly.entity_id
_entity_poly.type
_entity_poly.pdbx_seq_one_letter_code
_entity_poly.pdbx_strand_id
1 'polypeptide(L)'
;MNGIVKPVAANEPPANLKVTLYDAGSGRSLKVSETLTDSDGAFSFADDSSDQHFFYVSTMPTNEIILTAILGATIPATYVINELTTVAACYSAAQFITAGMVIEGSPFALSVVAAMNANLVDVTTGTPSTVMTNSPNGDETNACRSLMSLANVVAAWVNDPAEFHAILAKLATLNGAKPNDTIEAMVSIAKNPAKAVGAIYAQSKVLPVFQPALERQPDAWTVVVKVNDSGDDANMFGGPGNVAFDSQGRAWIANNVQQGSGISTAYSIVLDKSGRPVKFANGNGSPITGGGLLGPGFGVDVDSQDRAWFGDFGWGGDDYWPVGSVSAFDSDANALSPSPDGYTTGGVRRVQGTVVDEDDNVWFASYGTGNGDGNVVVYLKPDPNVTPFSYASYAAGPTATPFDIAIAADGSAWMTNSNPSSSGIVHLQLNGTETLTSSPQIDIGQTTKGIAIDSAGNIWVASGGDDHVYVFDSAGNFLGGFQGGGIDGPWGITLDGDDNLWVANFGPLEPGSNFHGRLTQLAGINAPNHRLGDGLTPQTGYTLPSAGCPVTLHNGDPLYGPGKPPSHIPMMRTTGVNIDAAGNVWTCNNWKPNFDNDTIGGNPGGDGMLIWVGLAKPQT
;
A
#
# COMPACT_ATOMS: atom_id res chain seq x y z
N MET A 1 -10.89 -14.28 31.02
CA MET A 1 -10.85 -13.11 30.11
C MET A 1 -12.24 -12.56 30.00
N ASN A 2 -12.39 -11.24 30.11
CA ASN A 2 -13.70 -10.61 30.29
C ASN A 2 -14.02 -9.72 29.10
N GLY A 3 -14.94 -10.16 28.25
CA GLY A 3 -15.45 -9.38 27.13
C GLY A 3 -16.69 -8.60 27.52
N ILE A 4 -16.98 -7.52 26.81
CA ILE A 4 -18.25 -6.79 26.92
C ILE A 4 -18.79 -6.44 25.53
N VAL A 5 -20.05 -6.75 25.27
CA VAL A 5 -20.77 -6.22 24.11
C VAL A 5 -21.36 -4.88 24.53
N LYS A 6 -20.84 -3.79 23.97
CA LYS A 6 -21.23 -2.43 24.35
C LYS A 6 -21.45 -1.57 23.11
N PRO A 7 -22.57 -1.78 22.38
CA PRO A 7 -22.91 -0.92 21.27
C PRO A 7 -23.14 0.50 21.79
N VAL A 8 -22.50 1.47 21.16
CA VAL A 8 -22.60 2.90 21.55
C VAL A 8 -23.98 3.45 21.21
N ALA A 9 -24.62 2.90 20.18
CA ALA A 9 -25.97 3.27 19.77
C ALA A 9 -27.06 2.76 20.73
N ALA A 10 -26.78 1.73 21.53
CA ALA A 10 -27.78 1.10 22.39
C ALA A 10 -27.93 1.85 23.71
N ASN A 11 -29.18 2.08 24.13
CA ASN A 11 -29.49 2.71 25.42
C ASN A 11 -29.12 1.82 26.61
N GLU A 12 -29.15 0.49 26.44
CA GLU A 12 -28.74 -0.50 27.44
C GLU A 12 -27.90 -1.61 26.78
N PRO A 13 -26.94 -2.20 27.50
CA PRO A 13 -26.16 -3.33 27.00
C PRO A 13 -27.07 -4.53 26.65
N PRO A 14 -26.79 -5.27 25.56
CA PRO A 14 -27.62 -6.39 25.16
C PRO A 14 -27.42 -7.58 26.12
N ALA A 15 -28.50 -8.00 26.79
CA ALA A 15 -28.51 -9.16 27.70
C ALA A 15 -28.92 -10.45 26.98
N ASN A 16 -28.39 -11.60 27.42
CA ASN A 16 -28.63 -12.92 26.83
C ASN A 16 -28.27 -13.01 25.34
N LEU A 17 -27.35 -12.16 24.87
CA LEU A 17 -26.85 -12.21 23.50
C LEU A 17 -25.80 -13.31 23.41
N LYS A 18 -25.92 -14.15 22.39
CA LYS A 18 -24.96 -15.22 22.14
C LYS A 18 -23.69 -14.66 21.50
N VAL A 19 -22.55 -15.00 22.10
CA VAL A 19 -21.23 -14.57 21.68
C VAL A 19 -20.34 -15.78 21.49
N THR A 20 -19.60 -15.79 20.38
CA THR A 20 -18.76 -16.91 19.97
C THR A 20 -17.32 -16.46 19.78
N LEU A 21 -16.40 -17.20 20.39
CA LEU A 21 -14.96 -17.08 20.17
C LEU A 21 -14.54 -18.01 19.04
N TYR A 22 -13.80 -17.47 18.09
CA TYR A 22 -13.26 -18.20 16.95
C TYR A 22 -11.74 -18.13 16.93
N ASP A 23 -11.15 -19.19 16.39
CA ASP A 23 -9.74 -19.23 15.98
C ASP A 23 -9.67 -19.45 14.47
N ALA A 24 -8.98 -18.55 13.78
CA ALA A 24 -8.84 -18.57 12.33
C ALA A 24 -7.44 -18.97 11.89
N GLY A 25 -7.36 -19.54 10.69
CA GLY A 25 -6.11 -19.82 10.00
C GLY A 25 -6.38 -20.24 8.57
N SER A 26 -5.56 -21.11 8.00
CA SER A 26 -5.59 -21.41 6.55
C SER A 26 -6.88 -22.09 6.06
N GLY A 27 -7.73 -22.54 6.98
CA GLY A 27 -9.05 -23.07 6.66
C GLY A 27 -10.15 -22.31 7.40
N ARG A 28 -11.38 -22.78 7.24
CA ARG A 28 -12.55 -22.25 7.94
C ARG A 28 -12.31 -22.08 9.43
N SER A 29 -12.62 -20.88 9.95
CA SER A 29 -12.43 -20.57 11.37
C SER A 29 -13.15 -21.58 12.26
N LEU A 30 -12.46 -22.02 13.30
CA LEU A 30 -12.95 -23.00 14.26
C LEU A 30 -13.65 -22.29 15.40
N LYS A 31 -14.84 -22.76 15.77
CA LYS A 31 -15.51 -22.31 16.98
C LYS A 31 -14.77 -22.87 18.20
N VAL A 32 -14.16 -22.01 18.99
CA VAL A 32 -13.46 -22.37 20.23
C VAL A 32 -14.45 -22.51 21.38
N SER A 33 -15.26 -21.46 21.60
CA SER A 33 -16.19 -21.41 22.72
C SER A 33 -17.38 -20.49 22.42
N GLU A 34 -18.46 -20.66 23.18
CA GLU A 34 -19.70 -19.89 23.03
C GLU A 34 -20.31 -19.63 24.41
N THR A 35 -20.82 -18.42 24.62
CA THR A 35 -21.41 -18.00 25.89
C THR A 35 -22.55 -17.00 25.65
N LEU A 36 -23.20 -16.56 26.72
CA LEU A 36 -24.22 -15.52 26.71
C LEU A 36 -23.72 -14.29 27.47
N THR A 37 -24.13 -13.10 27.03
CA THR A 37 -23.95 -11.87 27.81
C THR A 37 -24.87 -11.84 29.03
N ASP A 38 -24.39 -11.26 30.13
CA ASP A 38 -25.22 -10.89 31.27
C ASP A 38 -26.00 -9.58 31.03
N SER A 39 -26.68 -9.06 32.06
CA SER A 39 -27.47 -7.83 31.97
C SER A 39 -26.66 -6.57 31.67
N ASP A 40 -25.35 -6.60 31.92
CA ASP A 40 -24.43 -5.49 31.64
C ASP A 40 -23.70 -5.67 30.30
N GLY A 41 -24.08 -6.69 29.52
CA GLY A 41 -23.44 -7.04 28.25
C GLY A 41 -22.11 -7.78 28.43
N ALA A 42 -21.72 -8.10 29.66
CA ALA A 42 -20.44 -8.73 29.97
C ALA A 42 -20.51 -10.24 29.80
N PHE A 43 -19.36 -10.85 29.47
CA PHE A 43 -19.25 -12.30 29.28
C PHE A 43 -17.80 -12.77 29.51
N SER A 44 -17.65 -14.09 29.70
CA SER A 44 -16.34 -14.74 29.76
C SER A 44 -16.38 -16.13 29.14
N PHE A 45 -15.22 -16.61 28.69
CA PHE A 45 -15.00 -17.97 28.20
C PHE A 45 -14.21 -18.77 29.23
N ALA A 46 -14.54 -20.06 29.36
CA ALA A 46 -14.00 -20.95 30.40
C ALA A 46 -12.68 -21.65 30.00
N ASP A 47 -12.35 -21.75 28.71
CA ASP A 47 -11.15 -22.39 28.15
C ASP A 47 -10.87 -21.78 26.75
N ASP A 48 -9.61 -21.54 26.43
CA ASP A 48 -9.14 -20.84 25.22
C ASP A 48 -7.95 -21.51 24.54
N SER A 49 -7.70 -22.79 24.82
CA SER A 49 -6.63 -23.53 24.15
C SER A 49 -6.96 -23.78 22.67
N SER A 50 -6.21 -23.14 21.78
CA SER A 50 -6.22 -23.42 20.34
C SER A 50 -4.85 -23.20 19.70
N ASP A 51 -4.68 -23.74 18.49
CA ASP A 51 -3.38 -23.93 17.83
C ASP A 51 -3.15 -23.02 16.59
N GLN A 52 -4.14 -22.22 16.15
CA GLN A 52 -4.02 -21.43 14.90
C GLN A 52 -3.68 -19.95 15.15
N HIS A 53 -3.88 -19.46 16.38
CA HIS A 53 -3.40 -18.17 16.92
C HIS A 53 -3.87 -16.92 16.14
N PHE A 54 -5.10 -16.90 15.61
CA PHE A 54 -5.77 -15.64 15.25
C PHE A 54 -7.19 -15.64 15.82
N PHE A 55 -7.37 -14.92 16.93
CA PHE A 55 -8.64 -14.89 17.65
C PHE A 55 -9.50 -13.71 17.22
N TYR A 56 -10.77 -13.99 17.01
CA TYR A 56 -11.81 -12.97 16.90
C TYR A 56 -13.08 -13.44 17.60
N VAL A 57 -13.91 -12.47 17.97
CA VAL A 57 -15.16 -12.71 18.68
C VAL A 57 -16.31 -12.08 17.90
N SER A 58 -17.43 -12.79 17.81
CA SER A 58 -18.61 -12.30 17.09
C SER A 58 -19.88 -12.60 17.87
N THR A 59 -20.83 -11.68 17.82
CA THR A 59 -22.21 -11.95 18.26
C THR A 59 -22.91 -12.82 17.22
N MET A 60 -23.91 -13.58 17.65
CA MET A 60 -24.85 -14.21 16.70
C MET A 60 -25.81 -13.17 16.12
N PRO A 61 -26.30 -13.36 14.88
CA PRO A 61 -27.16 -12.40 14.23
C PRO A 61 -28.46 -12.21 15.02
N THR A 62 -28.77 -10.94 15.33
CA THR A 62 -30.07 -10.53 15.89
C THR A 62 -30.65 -9.48 14.97
N ASN A 63 -31.75 -9.81 14.28
CA ASN A 63 -32.26 -9.00 13.15
C ASN A 63 -31.15 -8.69 12.13
N GLU A 64 -30.39 -9.72 11.74
CA GLU A 64 -29.31 -9.59 10.75
C GLU A 64 -28.13 -8.68 11.18
N ILE A 65 -28.16 -8.14 12.40
CA ILE A 65 -27.08 -7.36 13.00
C ILE A 65 -26.10 -8.27 13.71
N ILE A 66 -24.83 -8.14 13.33
CA ILE A 66 -23.69 -8.84 13.90
C ILE A 66 -22.64 -7.80 14.28
N LEU A 67 -22.13 -7.88 15.51
CA LEU A 67 -20.98 -7.11 15.96
C LEU A 67 -19.80 -8.04 16.22
N THR A 68 -18.61 -7.56 15.91
CA THR A 68 -17.38 -8.35 16.00
C THR A 68 -16.17 -7.53 16.41
N ALA A 69 -15.14 -8.23 16.88
CA ALA A 69 -13.84 -7.65 17.20
C ALA A 69 -12.73 -8.68 16.92
N ILE A 70 -11.65 -8.22 16.27
CA ILE A 70 -10.41 -8.99 16.14
C ILE A 70 -9.58 -8.78 17.40
N LEU A 71 -9.24 -9.88 18.07
CA LEU A 71 -8.47 -9.88 19.33
C LEU A 71 -6.97 -10.00 19.07
N GLY A 72 -6.59 -10.61 17.93
CA GLY A 72 -5.20 -10.78 17.50
C GLY A 72 -4.67 -12.17 17.83
N ALA A 73 -3.34 -12.29 17.93
CA ALA A 73 -2.70 -13.58 18.17
C ALA A 73 -2.81 -14.07 19.62
N THR A 74 -3.08 -13.15 20.54
CA THR A 74 -3.34 -13.43 21.95
C THR A 74 -4.64 -12.75 22.35
N ILE A 75 -5.40 -13.39 23.23
CA ILE A 75 -6.65 -12.80 23.72
C ILE A 75 -6.33 -11.80 24.84
N PRO A 76 -6.73 -10.52 24.71
CA PRO A 76 -6.55 -9.54 25.78
C PRO A 76 -7.31 -9.91 27.05
N ALA A 77 -6.83 -9.46 28.21
CA ALA A 77 -7.52 -9.68 29.49
C ALA A 77 -8.96 -9.12 29.49
N THR A 78 -9.14 -7.98 28.81
CA THR A 78 -10.42 -7.31 28.59
C THR A 78 -10.53 -6.84 27.14
N TYR A 79 -11.72 -6.91 26.56
CA TYR A 79 -11.99 -6.44 25.21
C TYR A 79 -13.46 -6.03 25.03
N VAL A 80 -13.70 -5.13 24.07
CA VAL A 80 -15.00 -4.56 23.76
C VAL A 80 -15.43 -5.01 22.37
N ILE A 81 -16.72 -5.31 22.23
CA ILE A 81 -17.38 -5.50 20.93
C ILE A 81 -18.37 -4.35 20.75
N ASN A 82 -18.14 -3.51 19.75
CA ASN A 82 -19.02 -2.41 19.37
C ASN A 82 -18.98 -2.13 17.85
N GLU A 83 -19.61 -1.05 17.43
CA GLU A 83 -19.70 -0.63 16.03
C GLU A 83 -18.32 -0.33 15.43
N LEU A 84 -17.44 0.34 16.18
CA LEU A 84 -16.11 0.69 15.72
C LEU A 84 -15.20 -0.54 15.57
N THR A 85 -15.21 -1.45 16.54
CA THR A 85 -14.44 -2.71 16.41
C THR A 85 -14.95 -3.56 15.26
N THR A 86 -16.25 -3.49 14.96
CA THR A 86 -16.87 -4.17 13.82
C THR A 86 -16.37 -3.58 12.50
N VAL A 87 -16.37 -2.26 12.35
CA VAL A 87 -15.83 -1.59 11.14
C VAL A 87 -14.35 -1.91 10.96
N ALA A 88 -13.53 -1.80 12.02
CA ALA A 88 -12.10 -2.09 11.95
C ALA A 88 -11.85 -3.54 11.51
N ALA A 89 -12.59 -4.50 12.07
CA ALA A 89 -12.49 -5.91 11.70
C ALA A 89 -12.91 -6.16 10.25
N CYS A 90 -14.03 -5.59 9.80
CA CYS A 90 -14.52 -5.78 8.44
C CYS A 90 -13.61 -5.18 7.37
N TYR A 91 -12.97 -4.04 7.63
CA TYR A 91 -12.02 -3.44 6.68
C TYR A 91 -10.68 -4.17 6.68
N SER A 92 -10.09 -4.39 7.85
CA SER A 92 -8.77 -5.06 7.93
C SER A 92 -8.80 -6.50 7.43
N ALA A 93 -9.90 -7.22 7.65
CA ALA A 93 -10.06 -8.61 7.22
C ALA A 93 -10.93 -8.76 5.95
N ALA A 94 -11.23 -7.67 5.22
CA ALA A 94 -12.20 -7.68 4.12
C ALA A 94 -11.96 -8.82 3.12
N GLN A 95 -10.70 -9.09 2.80
CA GLN A 95 -10.30 -10.09 1.82
C GLN A 95 -10.32 -11.54 2.34
N PHE A 96 -10.36 -11.69 3.66
CA PHE A 96 -10.34 -12.98 4.36
C PHE A 96 -11.70 -13.36 4.94
N ILE A 97 -12.62 -12.39 5.05
CA ILE A 97 -14.01 -12.64 5.44
C ILE A 97 -14.77 -13.27 4.27
N THR A 98 -15.28 -14.48 4.50
CA THR A 98 -16.15 -15.23 3.58
C THR A 98 -17.63 -15.05 3.97
N ALA A 99 -18.52 -16.01 3.70
CA ALA A 99 -19.95 -15.85 4.01
C ALA A 99 -20.21 -15.73 5.53
N GLY A 100 -20.83 -14.63 5.96
CA GLY A 100 -20.92 -14.22 7.37
C GLY A 100 -19.57 -13.81 7.98
N MET A 101 -19.43 -13.83 9.32
CA MET A 101 -18.14 -13.54 9.99
C MET A 101 -17.25 -14.78 10.09
N VAL A 102 -16.84 -15.33 8.95
CA VAL A 102 -15.87 -16.44 8.86
C VAL A 102 -14.58 -15.91 8.23
N ILE A 103 -13.48 -15.95 8.97
CA ILE A 103 -12.16 -15.49 8.51
C ILE A 103 -11.30 -16.69 8.12
N GLU A 104 -10.79 -16.70 6.89
CA GLU A 104 -9.91 -17.75 6.37
C GLU A 104 -8.69 -17.12 5.69
N GLY A 105 -7.47 -17.49 6.08
CA GLY A 105 -6.23 -16.93 5.54
C GLY A 105 -4.98 -17.56 6.14
N SER A 106 -3.84 -17.45 5.46
CA SER A 106 -2.58 -17.96 6.02
C SER A 106 -2.26 -17.28 7.35
N PRO A 107 -1.63 -17.95 8.33
CA PRO A 107 -1.24 -17.33 9.60
C PRO A 107 -0.44 -16.03 9.43
N PHE A 108 0.42 -15.99 8.40
CA PHE A 108 1.17 -14.78 8.05
C PHE A 108 0.26 -13.62 7.63
N ALA A 109 -0.63 -13.83 6.65
CA ALA A 109 -1.55 -12.81 6.18
C ALA A 109 -2.48 -12.32 7.32
N LEU A 110 -3.00 -13.25 8.12
CA LEU A 110 -3.83 -12.90 9.28
C LEU A 110 -3.04 -12.12 10.34
N SER A 111 -1.73 -12.34 10.47
CA SER A 111 -0.89 -11.52 11.35
C SER A 111 -0.75 -10.07 10.88
N VAL A 112 -0.81 -9.83 9.56
CA VAL A 112 -0.83 -8.48 8.95
C VAL A 112 -2.22 -7.85 9.15
N VAL A 113 -3.30 -8.61 8.97
CA VAL A 113 -4.68 -8.19 9.31
C VAL A 113 -4.77 -7.70 10.75
N ALA A 114 -4.27 -8.47 11.72
CA ALA A 114 -4.28 -8.10 13.13
C ALA A 114 -3.51 -6.80 13.40
N ALA A 115 -2.34 -6.64 12.78
CA ALA A 115 -1.50 -5.46 12.92
C ALA A 115 -2.21 -4.20 12.38
N MET A 116 -2.82 -4.30 11.19
CA MET A 116 -3.54 -3.18 10.59
C MET A 116 -4.85 -2.86 11.34
N ASN A 117 -5.55 -3.87 11.85
CA ASN A 117 -6.73 -3.66 12.71
C ASN A 117 -6.38 -2.84 13.97
N ALA A 118 -5.24 -3.12 14.60
CA ALA A 118 -4.78 -2.41 15.78
C ALA A 118 -4.43 -0.92 15.50
N ASN A 119 -4.15 -0.57 14.25
CA ASN A 119 -4.03 0.84 13.85
C ASN A 119 -5.37 1.56 13.81
N LEU A 120 -6.51 0.86 13.66
CA LEU A 120 -7.81 1.49 13.54
C LEU A 120 -8.50 1.65 14.91
N VAL A 121 -8.40 0.65 15.77
CA VAL A 121 -9.14 0.57 17.04
C VAL A 121 -8.28 -0.01 18.16
N ASP A 122 -8.46 0.52 19.37
CA ASP A 122 -8.04 -0.18 20.59
C ASP A 122 -9.16 -1.12 21.02
N VAL A 123 -8.95 -2.42 20.80
CA VAL A 123 -9.94 -3.45 21.12
C VAL A 123 -10.26 -3.55 22.62
N THR A 124 -9.35 -3.11 23.50
CA THR A 124 -9.56 -3.18 24.95
C THR A 124 -10.54 -2.12 25.44
N THR A 125 -10.62 -0.99 24.75
CA THR A 125 -11.51 0.13 25.08
C THR A 125 -12.69 0.28 24.12
N GLY A 126 -12.60 -0.31 22.92
CA GLY A 126 -13.57 -0.11 21.83
C GLY A 126 -13.53 1.30 21.25
N THR A 127 -12.44 2.03 21.45
CA THR A 127 -12.27 3.42 21.00
C THR A 127 -11.22 3.51 19.88
N PRO A 128 -11.18 4.63 19.11
CA PRO A 128 -10.21 4.75 18.04
C PRO A 128 -8.79 4.68 18.59
N SER A 129 -7.88 4.07 17.85
CA SER A 129 -6.49 3.96 18.29
C SER A 129 -5.82 5.35 18.41
N THR A 130 -4.66 5.39 19.07
CA THR A 130 -3.80 6.59 19.05
C THR A 130 -3.26 6.91 17.66
N VAL A 131 -3.11 5.90 16.78
CA VAL A 131 -2.69 6.10 15.39
C VAL A 131 -3.73 6.91 14.64
N MET A 132 -5.03 6.65 14.85
CA MET A 132 -6.12 7.39 14.20
C MET A 132 -6.34 8.78 14.81
N THR A 133 -6.12 8.95 16.11
CA THR A 133 -6.45 10.20 16.80
C THR A 133 -5.33 11.24 16.77
N ASN A 134 -4.10 10.82 16.56
CA ASN A 134 -2.95 11.72 16.47
C ASN A 134 -2.64 12.16 15.03
N SER A 135 -1.79 13.18 14.87
CA SER A 135 -1.23 13.53 13.55
C SER A 135 -0.47 12.33 12.96
N PRO A 136 -0.57 12.08 11.64
CA PRO A 136 -1.32 12.86 10.64
C PRO A 136 -2.79 12.41 10.44
N ASN A 137 -3.23 11.33 11.08
CA ASN A 137 -4.54 10.71 10.81
C ASN A 137 -5.74 11.42 11.46
N GLY A 138 -5.49 12.18 12.53
CA GLY A 138 -6.51 12.90 13.29
C GLY A 138 -7.20 13.98 12.45
N ASP A 139 -6.54 15.12 12.28
CA ASP A 139 -7.12 16.29 11.60
C ASP A 139 -6.33 16.81 10.37
N GLU A 140 -5.12 16.29 10.09
CA GLU A 140 -4.43 16.62 8.84
C GLU A 140 -5.03 15.87 7.64
N THR A 141 -5.63 14.71 7.90
CA THR A 141 -6.36 13.86 6.95
C THR A 141 -7.77 13.58 7.45
N ASN A 142 -8.66 13.13 6.56
CA ASN A 142 -9.98 12.62 6.95
C ASN A 142 -9.97 11.15 7.42
N ALA A 143 -8.80 10.55 7.69
CA ALA A 143 -8.69 9.14 8.03
C ALA A 143 -9.56 8.77 9.26
N CYS A 144 -9.39 9.50 10.37
CA CYS A 144 -10.18 9.28 11.59
C CYS A 144 -11.68 9.51 11.33
N ARG A 145 -12.02 10.60 10.63
CA ARG A 145 -13.41 10.98 10.36
C ARG A 145 -14.13 9.98 9.46
N SER A 146 -13.45 9.41 8.48
CA SER A 146 -13.98 8.35 7.63
C SER A 146 -14.34 7.12 8.46
N LEU A 147 -13.39 6.67 9.31
CA LEU A 147 -13.59 5.53 10.21
C LEU A 147 -14.76 5.77 11.18
N MET A 148 -14.84 6.95 11.80
CA MET A 148 -15.94 7.29 12.72
C MET A 148 -17.28 7.38 12.00
N SER A 149 -17.29 7.85 10.75
CA SER A 149 -18.52 7.94 9.95
C SER A 149 -19.03 6.56 9.54
N LEU A 150 -18.13 5.61 9.24
CA LEU A 150 -18.50 4.20 9.04
C LEU A 150 -19.05 3.58 10.33
N ALA A 151 -18.45 3.88 11.49
CA ALA A 151 -18.99 3.43 12.77
C ALA A 151 -20.40 4.00 13.03
N ASN A 152 -20.68 5.25 12.61
CA ASN A 152 -22.02 5.83 12.65
C ASN A 152 -23.03 5.15 11.72
N VAL A 153 -22.59 4.60 10.58
CA VAL A 153 -23.45 3.78 9.71
C VAL A 153 -23.89 2.52 10.47
N VAL A 154 -22.95 1.81 11.10
CA VAL A 154 -23.28 0.63 11.91
C VAL A 154 -24.11 1.00 13.13
N ALA A 155 -23.86 2.16 13.75
CA ALA A 155 -24.66 2.68 14.86
C ALA A 155 -26.14 2.90 14.47
N ALA A 156 -26.38 3.45 13.28
CA ALA A 156 -27.74 3.60 12.75
C ALA A 156 -28.44 2.23 12.59
N TRP A 157 -27.71 1.22 12.09
CA TRP A 157 -28.24 -0.14 11.90
C TRP A 157 -28.51 -0.87 13.21
N VAL A 158 -27.64 -0.72 14.21
CA VAL A 158 -27.82 -1.27 15.55
C VAL A 158 -29.04 -0.65 16.24
N ASN A 159 -29.22 0.66 16.09
CA ASN A 159 -30.34 1.38 16.70
C ASN A 159 -31.68 1.05 16.03
N ASP A 160 -31.72 0.97 14.70
CA ASP A 160 -32.91 0.63 13.93
C ASP A 160 -32.58 -0.29 12.75
N PRO A 161 -32.89 -1.61 12.84
CA PRO A 161 -32.70 -2.54 11.73
C PRO A 161 -33.45 -2.17 10.45
N ALA A 162 -34.46 -1.29 10.49
CA ALA A 162 -35.10 -0.79 9.27
C ALA A 162 -34.14 0.05 8.42
N GLU A 163 -33.20 0.78 9.04
CA GLU A 163 -32.16 1.54 8.33
C GLU A 163 -31.19 0.62 7.59
N PHE A 164 -30.84 -0.51 8.22
CA PHE A 164 -30.04 -1.56 7.57
C PHE A 164 -30.75 -2.09 6.32
N HIS A 165 -32.01 -2.51 6.45
CA HIS A 165 -32.79 -3.04 5.33
C HIS A 165 -32.98 -2.02 4.20
N ALA A 166 -33.08 -0.72 4.52
CA ALA A 166 -33.26 0.34 3.55
C ALA A 166 -32.05 0.54 2.62
N ILE A 167 -30.83 0.28 3.11
CA ILE A 167 -29.61 0.46 2.30
C ILE A 167 -29.19 -0.79 1.53
N LEU A 168 -29.60 -1.99 1.96
CA LEU A 168 -29.19 -3.27 1.36
C LEU A 168 -29.36 -3.34 -0.17
N ALA A 169 -30.44 -2.78 -0.72
CA ALA A 169 -30.70 -2.80 -2.17
C ALA A 169 -29.72 -1.94 -2.98
N LYS A 170 -28.97 -1.04 -2.33
CA LYS A 170 -27.94 -0.19 -2.95
C LYS A 170 -26.54 -0.78 -2.82
N LEU A 171 -26.37 -1.73 -1.89
CA LEU A 171 -25.14 -2.47 -1.71
C LEU A 171 -25.18 -3.73 -2.56
N ALA A 172 -24.03 -4.15 -3.04
CA ALA A 172 -23.88 -5.41 -3.75
C ALA A 172 -22.55 -6.05 -3.35
N THR A 173 -22.59 -7.35 -3.08
CA THR A 173 -21.41 -8.21 -3.02
C THR A 173 -20.75 -8.27 -4.40
N LEU A 174 -19.53 -8.81 -4.48
CA LEU A 174 -18.81 -9.00 -5.75
C LEU A 174 -19.62 -9.81 -6.78
N ASN A 175 -20.50 -10.70 -6.32
CA ASN A 175 -21.38 -11.51 -7.18
C ASN A 175 -22.69 -10.81 -7.58
N GLY A 176 -22.85 -9.53 -7.23
CA GLY A 176 -24.06 -8.75 -7.49
C GLY A 176 -25.24 -9.07 -6.57
N ALA A 177 -25.08 -9.99 -5.61
CA ALA A 177 -26.10 -10.30 -4.61
C ALA A 177 -26.14 -9.24 -3.50
N LYS A 178 -27.33 -8.98 -2.94
CA LYS A 178 -27.45 -8.11 -1.76
C LYS A 178 -26.80 -8.78 -0.54
N PRO A 179 -26.21 -8.01 0.39
CA PRO A 179 -25.73 -8.55 1.66
C PRO A 179 -26.86 -9.12 2.52
N ASN A 180 -26.55 -10.15 3.31
CA ASN A 180 -27.50 -10.80 4.23
C ASN A 180 -27.42 -10.27 5.66
N ASP A 181 -26.26 -9.77 6.07
CA ASP A 181 -26.01 -9.30 7.43
C ASP A 181 -25.07 -8.08 7.43
N THR A 182 -24.88 -7.50 8.63
CA THR A 182 -24.02 -6.33 8.82
C THR A 182 -22.58 -6.55 8.36
N ILE A 183 -22.04 -7.77 8.49
CA ILE A 183 -20.65 -8.08 8.13
C ILE A 183 -20.51 -8.11 6.62
N GLU A 184 -21.40 -8.84 5.92
CA GLU A 184 -21.41 -8.86 4.45
C GLU A 184 -21.63 -7.46 3.88
N ALA A 185 -22.44 -6.61 4.53
CA ALA A 185 -22.66 -5.24 4.10
C ALA A 185 -21.40 -4.38 4.24
N MET A 186 -20.72 -4.45 5.39
CA MET A 186 -19.47 -3.71 5.61
C MET A 186 -18.34 -4.18 4.70
N VAL A 187 -18.19 -5.50 4.49
CA VAL A 187 -17.21 -6.06 3.55
C VAL A 187 -17.54 -5.65 2.11
N SER A 188 -18.83 -5.58 1.74
CA SER A 188 -19.24 -5.09 0.42
C SER A 188 -18.86 -3.62 0.21
N ILE A 189 -18.98 -2.78 1.24
CA ILE A 189 -18.53 -1.38 1.19
C ILE A 189 -16.99 -1.34 1.04
N ALA A 190 -16.25 -2.09 1.85
CA ALA A 190 -14.78 -2.12 1.79
C ALA A 190 -14.24 -2.57 0.42
N LYS A 191 -14.87 -3.58 -0.19
CA LYS A 191 -14.50 -4.10 -1.53
C LYS A 191 -15.00 -3.26 -2.70
N ASN A 192 -16.00 -2.40 -2.48
CA ASN A 192 -16.59 -1.55 -3.53
C ASN A 192 -16.81 -0.12 -3.03
N PRO A 193 -15.76 0.60 -2.58
CA PRO A 193 -15.92 1.82 -1.80
C PRO A 193 -16.49 2.99 -2.62
N ALA A 194 -16.44 2.92 -3.95
CA ALA A 194 -17.05 3.88 -4.87
C ALA A 194 -18.56 3.67 -5.11
N LYS A 195 -19.17 2.59 -4.58
CA LYS A 195 -20.59 2.30 -4.76
C LYS A 195 -21.42 2.91 -3.64
N ALA A 196 -22.63 3.38 -3.98
CA ALA A 196 -23.63 3.90 -3.04
C ALA A 196 -23.14 5.04 -2.10
N VAL A 197 -22.08 5.76 -2.47
CA VAL A 197 -21.37 6.73 -1.63
C VAL A 197 -22.30 7.71 -0.91
N GLY A 198 -23.21 8.36 -1.66
CA GLY A 198 -24.14 9.33 -1.09
C GLY A 198 -25.19 8.70 -0.16
N ALA A 199 -25.59 7.46 -0.40
CA ALA A 199 -26.53 6.75 0.46
C ALA A 199 -25.86 6.33 1.79
N ILE A 200 -24.62 5.85 1.73
CA ILE A 200 -23.83 5.52 2.91
C ILE A 200 -23.52 6.80 3.71
N TYR A 201 -23.21 7.90 3.03
CA TYR A 201 -23.03 9.20 3.70
C TYR A 201 -24.29 9.66 4.42
N ALA A 202 -25.47 9.56 3.79
CA ALA A 202 -26.73 9.85 4.46
C ALA A 202 -26.94 8.97 5.71
N GLN A 203 -26.64 7.66 5.62
CA GLN A 203 -26.73 6.74 6.77
C GLN A 203 -25.79 7.14 7.92
N SER A 204 -24.56 7.57 7.62
CA SER A 204 -23.60 8.03 8.65
C SER A 204 -24.09 9.24 9.45
N LYS A 205 -25.12 9.95 8.98
CA LYS A 205 -25.71 11.12 9.64
C LYS A 205 -26.98 10.80 10.44
N VAL A 206 -27.54 9.59 10.34
CA VAL A 206 -28.77 9.19 11.03
C VAL A 206 -28.57 9.19 12.55
N LEU A 207 -27.49 8.56 13.02
CA LEU A 207 -27.11 8.51 14.44
C LEU A 207 -25.61 8.77 14.62
N PRO A 208 -25.16 10.04 14.60
CA PRO A 208 -23.75 10.40 14.56
C PRO A 208 -23.10 10.41 15.96
N VAL A 209 -23.12 9.27 16.66
CA VAL A 209 -22.60 9.12 18.04
C VAL A 209 -21.08 9.01 18.12
N PHE A 210 -20.40 8.57 17.06
CA PHE A 210 -18.94 8.59 16.92
C PHE A 210 -18.48 9.90 16.29
N GLN A 211 -17.55 10.57 16.97
CA GLN A 211 -16.99 11.87 16.58
C GLN A 211 -15.46 11.85 16.69
N PRO A 212 -14.74 12.67 15.89
CA PRO A 212 -15.27 13.57 14.87
C PRO A 212 -15.74 12.80 13.61
N ALA A 213 -16.84 13.23 12.99
CA ALA A 213 -17.37 12.63 11.76
C ALA A 213 -17.01 13.45 10.50
N LEU A 214 -17.24 12.86 9.32
CA LEU A 214 -17.06 13.52 8.03
C LEU A 214 -18.03 14.70 7.88
N GLU A 215 -17.48 15.84 7.49
CA GLU A 215 -18.23 17.07 7.25
C GLU A 215 -18.78 17.17 5.83
N ARG A 216 -18.17 16.43 4.89
CA ARG A 216 -18.57 16.36 3.48
C ARG A 216 -18.59 14.92 3.02
N GLN A 217 -19.40 14.65 2.01
CA GLN A 217 -19.43 13.35 1.34
C GLN A 217 -18.03 13.04 0.76
N PRO A 218 -17.46 11.84 0.99
CA PRO A 218 -16.20 11.44 0.37
C PRO A 218 -16.42 10.99 -1.08
N ASP A 219 -15.34 10.83 -1.87
CA ASP A 219 -15.44 10.25 -3.23
C ASP A 219 -15.64 8.73 -3.19
N ALA A 220 -15.14 8.09 -2.12
CA ALA A 220 -15.25 6.66 -1.86
C ALA A 220 -15.13 6.37 -0.35
N TRP A 221 -15.67 5.25 0.10
CA TRP A 221 -15.59 4.78 1.49
C TRP A 221 -14.34 3.94 1.73
N THR A 222 -13.17 4.57 1.62
CA THR A 222 -11.89 3.94 1.95
C THR A 222 -11.48 4.24 3.39
N VAL A 223 -10.73 3.30 4.00
CA VAL A 223 -10.04 3.51 5.29
C VAL A 223 -8.55 3.54 5.00
N VAL A 224 -7.88 4.61 5.44
CA VAL A 224 -6.47 4.87 5.13
C VAL A 224 -5.72 5.18 6.41
N VAL A 225 -4.53 4.61 6.55
CA VAL A 225 -3.55 4.99 7.58
C VAL A 225 -2.39 5.70 6.88
N LYS A 226 -2.17 6.97 7.23
CA LYS A 226 -0.98 7.72 6.82
C LYS A 226 0.12 7.54 7.86
N VAL A 227 1.32 7.22 7.40
CA VAL A 227 2.53 7.05 8.20
C VAL A 227 3.57 8.07 7.74
N ASN A 228 4.10 8.87 8.66
CA ASN A 228 5.18 9.83 8.41
C ASN A 228 6.36 9.71 9.41
N ASP A 229 6.29 8.79 10.37
CA ASP A 229 7.38 8.52 11.31
C ASP A 229 8.40 7.58 10.67
N SER A 230 9.64 8.04 10.50
CA SER A 230 10.75 7.24 9.99
C SER A 230 11.52 6.51 11.11
N GLY A 231 11.28 6.88 12.37
CA GLY A 231 12.04 6.45 13.54
C GLY A 231 13.07 7.47 14.03
N ASP A 232 13.34 8.53 13.25
CA ASP A 232 14.31 9.57 13.56
C ASP A 232 13.93 10.93 12.91
N ASP A 233 13.64 11.93 13.75
CA ASP A 233 13.28 13.29 13.31
C ASP A 233 14.40 14.02 12.56
N ALA A 234 15.66 13.59 12.68
CA ALA A 234 16.76 14.11 11.88
C ALA A 234 16.79 13.53 10.46
N ASN A 235 16.20 12.34 10.28
CA ASN A 235 16.24 11.55 9.05
C ASN A 235 14.81 11.13 8.67
N MET A 236 13.96 12.13 8.41
CA MET A 236 12.54 11.94 8.05
C MET A 236 12.36 11.38 6.63
N PHE A 237 11.15 10.92 6.31
CA PHE A 237 10.73 10.68 4.93
C PHE A 237 11.00 11.91 4.06
N GLY A 238 11.63 11.69 2.92
CA GLY A 238 11.96 12.71 1.91
C GLY A 238 11.78 12.12 0.52
N GLY A 239 10.53 11.82 0.17
CA GLY A 239 10.16 11.25 -1.11
C GLY A 239 10.38 9.74 -1.21
N PRO A 240 9.52 8.93 -0.56
CA PRO A 240 9.53 7.49 -0.74
C PRO A 240 9.26 7.13 -2.21
N GLY A 241 10.10 6.32 -2.85
CA GLY A 241 10.04 6.04 -4.28
C GLY A 241 9.18 4.83 -4.62
N ASN A 242 9.43 3.72 -3.94
CA ASN A 242 8.74 2.43 -4.05
C ASN A 242 8.93 1.63 -2.75
N VAL A 243 8.24 0.49 -2.63
CA VAL A 243 8.26 -0.36 -1.43
C VAL A 243 8.25 -1.84 -1.80
N ALA A 244 9.03 -2.66 -1.11
CA ALA A 244 9.00 -4.11 -1.20
C ALA A 244 8.80 -4.74 0.19
N PHE A 245 8.29 -5.97 0.24
CA PHE A 245 7.98 -6.66 1.50
C PHE A 245 8.83 -7.92 1.64
N ASP A 246 9.37 -8.14 2.83
CA ASP A 246 10.07 -9.38 3.16
C ASP A 246 9.14 -10.44 3.78
N SER A 247 9.68 -11.63 4.08
CA SER A 247 8.93 -12.75 4.64
C SER A 247 8.33 -12.47 6.03
N GLN A 248 8.79 -11.42 6.73
CA GLN A 248 8.25 -10.97 8.01
C GLN A 248 7.15 -9.90 7.84
N GLY A 249 6.89 -9.45 6.61
CA GLY A 249 5.95 -8.39 6.29
C GLY A 249 6.50 -7.00 6.61
N ARG A 250 7.82 -6.85 6.69
CA ARG A 250 8.45 -5.53 6.83
C ARG A 250 8.52 -4.87 5.47
N ALA A 251 8.15 -3.59 5.42
CA ALA A 251 8.15 -2.76 4.24
C ALA A 251 9.51 -2.06 4.10
N TRP A 252 10.30 -2.45 3.11
CA TRP A 252 11.57 -1.83 2.74
C TRP A 252 11.30 -0.74 1.71
N ILE A 253 11.54 0.52 2.10
CA ILE A 253 11.08 1.68 1.34
C ILE A 253 12.27 2.48 0.84
N ALA A 254 12.36 2.61 -0.48
CA ALA A 254 13.29 3.53 -1.13
C ALA A 254 12.96 4.97 -0.72
N ASN A 255 13.92 5.76 -0.23
CA ASN A 255 13.71 7.15 0.18
C ASN A 255 14.69 8.07 -0.54
N ASN A 256 14.22 9.07 -1.28
CA ASN A 256 15.03 9.68 -2.34
C ASN A 256 15.93 10.83 -1.92
N VAL A 257 15.39 11.79 -1.16
CA VAL A 257 16.07 13.03 -0.83
C VAL A 257 16.03 13.30 0.67
N GLN A 258 16.91 14.17 1.14
CA GLN A 258 16.79 14.73 2.48
C GLN A 258 15.59 15.65 2.49
N GLN A 259 14.65 15.39 3.39
CA GLN A 259 13.41 16.17 3.51
C GLN A 259 13.73 17.66 3.62
N GLY A 260 13.11 18.48 2.76
CA GLY A 260 13.43 19.91 2.69
C GLY A 260 14.32 20.32 1.51
N SER A 261 14.89 19.37 0.76
CA SER A 261 15.99 19.66 -0.17
C SER A 261 16.00 18.76 -1.42
N GLY A 262 16.70 19.21 -2.47
CA GLY A 262 17.00 18.39 -3.66
C GLY A 262 18.23 17.47 -3.52
N ILE A 263 18.75 17.28 -2.30
CA ILE A 263 19.96 16.50 -2.05
C ILE A 263 19.57 15.05 -1.77
N SER A 264 20.26 14.10 -2.40
CA SER A 264 20.08 12.68 -2.10
C SER A 264 20.26 12.37 -0.61
N THR A 265 19.40 11.50 -0.11
CA THR A 265 19.62 10.90 1.21
C THR A 265 20.59 9.73 1.14
N ALA A 266 21.23 9.41 2.26
CA ALA A 266 22.05 8.21 2.46
C ALA A 266 21.35 7.18 3.38
N TYR A 267 20.02 7.25 3.48
CA TYR A 267 19.21 6.37 4.32
C TYR A 267 17.90 5.96 3.63
N SER A 268 17.42 4.76 3.97
CA SER A 268 16.12 4.21 3.58
C SER A 268 15.28 3.88 4.80
N ILE A 269 13.98 3.65 4.61
CA ILE A 269 13.04 3.46 5.72
C ILE A 269 12.56 2.01 5.74
N VAL A 270 12.44 1.44 6.94
CA VAL A 270 11.92 0.09 7.13
C VAL A 270 10.79 0.13 8.16
N LEU A 271 9.58 -0.19 7.71
CA LEU A 271 8.41 -0.25 8.58
C LEU A 271 8.01 -1.70 8.83
N ASP A 272 7.46 -2.00 10.01
CA ASP A 272 6.83 -3.28 10.26
C ASP A 272 5.46 -3.36 9.54
N LYS A 273 4.82 -4.53 9.60
CA LYS A 273 3.48 -4.76 9.02
C LYS A 273 2.36 -3.88 9.59
N SER A 274 2.60 -3.14 10.67
CA SER A 274 1.69 -2.10 11.19
C SER A 274 2.06 -0.69 10.71
N GLY A 275 3.11 -0.54 9.89
CA GLY A 275 3.58 0.76 9.45
C GLY A 275 4.41 1.51 10.49
N ARG A 276 4.97 0.83 11.51
CA ARG A 276 5.84 1.47 12.52
C ARG A 276 7.32 1.26 12.18
N PRO A 277 8.21 2.22 12.49
CA PRO A 277 9.65 2.04 12.32
C PRO A 277 10.17 0.79 13.02
N VAL A 278 10.87 -0.08 12.26
CA VAL A 278 11.45 -1.31 12.83
C VAL A 278 12.63 -0.96 13.74
N LYS A 279 12.73 -1.68 14.87
CA LYS A 279 13.93 -1.72 15.72
C LYS A 279 14.43 -3.15 15.78
N PHE A 280 15.60 -3.41 15.22
CA PHE A 280 16.21 -4.72 15.13
C PHE A 280 16.96 -5.08 16.41
N ALA A 281 17.16 -6.38 16.66
CA ALA A 281 17.78 -6.87 17.89
C ALA A 281 19.26 -6.49 18.02
N ASN A 282 19.95 -6.27 16.90
CA ASN A 282 21.34 -5.80 16.84
C ASN A 282 21.49 -4.29 17.16
N GLY A 283 20.38 -3.58 17.39
CA GLY A 283 20.36 -2.14 17.63
C GLY A 283 20.24 -1.28 16.37
N ASN A 284 20.26 -1.88 15.18
CA ASN A 284 19.86 -1.20 13.95
C ASN A 284 18.36 -0.87 14.02
N GLY A 285 17.93 0.05 13.17
CA GLY A 285 16.53 0.44 13.10
C GLY A 285 16.27 1.22 11.83
N SER A 286 15.00 1.52 11.60
CA SER A 286 14.65 2.55 10.64
C SER A 286 14.97 3.94 11.23
N PRO A 287 15.58 4.84 10.45
CA PRO A 287 16.09 4.63 9.09
C PRO A 287 17.38 3.79 9.03
N ILE A 288 17.50 2.95 8.01
CA ILE A 288 18.72 2.16 7.75
C ILE A 288 19.74 2.99 6.97
N THR A 289 21.03 2.74 7.22
CA THR A 289 22.13 3.50 6.59
C THR A 289 23.29 2.57 6.20
N GLY A 290 24.18 3.06 5.32
CA GLY A 290 25.37 2.33 4.90
C GLY A 290 25.20 1.66 3.55
N GLY A 291 26.13 0.77 3.19
CA GLY A 291 26.04 -0.02 1.95
C GLY A 291 26.22 0.74 0.64
N GLY A 292 26.53 2.03 0.68
CA GLY A 292 26.53 2.89 -0.50
C GLY A 292 25.20 3.55 -0.81
N LEU A 293 24.21 3.43 0.10
CA LEU A 293 22.88 4.00 -0.09
C LEU A 293 22.97 5.47 -0.49
N LEU A 294 22.37 5.80 -1.63
CA LEU A 294 22.32 7.17 -2.12
C LEU A 294 21.09 7.41 -2.99
N GLY A 295 20.03 7.94 -2.39
CA GLY A 295 18.77 8.30 -3.04
C GLY A 295 18.28 7.20 -4.00
N PRO A 296 17.61 6.14 -3.49
CA PRO A 296 17.46 4.88 -4.21
C PRO A 296 16.64 4.88 -5.51
N GLY A 297 16.03 6.00 -5.88
CA GLY A 297 15.16 6.08 -7.03
C GLY A 297 13.85 5.34 -6.78
N PHE A 298 13.49 4.46 -7.71
CA PHE A 298 12.27 3.64 -7.70
C PHE A 298 12.55 2.18 -7.32
N GLY A 299 13.81 1.74 -7.32
CA GLY A 299 14.18 0.33 -7.28
C GLY A 299 14.42 -0.14 -5.86
N VAL A 300 13.52 -0.98 -5.36
CA VAL A 300 13.74 -1.78 -4.15
C VAL A 300 13.03 -3.11 -4.35
N ASP A 301 13.71 -4.22 -4.04
CA ASP A 301 13.08 -5.53 -3.98
C ASP A 301 13.80 -6.44 -2.97
N VAL A 302 13.16 -7.54 -2.57
CA VAL A 302 13.65 -8.47 -1.54
C VAL A 302 13.76 -9.88 -2.12
N ASP A 303 14.91 -10.52 -1.92
CA ASP A 303 15.12 -11.90 -2.40
C ASP A 303 14.64 -12.97 -1.40
N SER A 304 14.71 -14.24 -1.80
CA SER A 304 14.20 -15.36 -0.99
C SER A 304 14.96 -15.57 0.33
N GLN A 305 16.09 -14.89 0.52
CA GLN A 305 16.90 -14.90 1.75
C GLN A 305 16.60 -13.68 2.66
N ASP A 306 15.53 -12.93 2.37
CA ASP A 306 15.16 -11.68 3.02
C ASP A 306 16.27 -10.61 2.93
N ARG A 307 17.05 -10.62 1.84
CA ARG A 307 18.01 -9.55 1.57
C ARG A 307 17.33 -8.47 0.74
N ALA A 308 17.34 -7.24 1.23
CA ALA A 308 16.76 -6.10 0.53
C ALA A 308 17.80 -5.46 -0.38
N TRP A 309 17.46 -5.29 -1.66
CA TRP A 309 18.29 -4.70 -2.69
C TRP A 309 17.72 -3.36 -3.13
N PHE A 310 18.50 -2.30 -2.98
CA PHE A 310 18.16 -0.95 -3.40
C PHE A 310 18.98 -0.58 -4.62
N GLY A 311 18.33 0.00 -5.63
CA GLY A 311 19.05 0.82 -6.59
C GLY A 311 19.60 2.05 -5.87
N ASP A 312 20.71 2.62 -6.30
CA ASP A 312 21.17 3.93 -5.84
C ASP A 312 21.13 4.86 -7.06
N PHE A 313 20.08 5.67 -7.18
CA PHE A 313 19.93 6.56 -8.34
C PHE A 313 20.81 7.81 -8.22
N GLY A 314 20.93 8.38 -7.01
CA GLY A 314 21.70 9.58 -6.75
C GLY A 314 21.17 10.84 -7.46
N TRP A 315 20.28 11.58 -6.81
CA TRP A 315 19.87 12.94 -7.20
C TRP A 315 21.03 13.94 -7.02
N GLY A 316 21.36 14.65 -8.10
CA GLY A 316 22.50 15.58 -8.18
C GLY A 316 23.18 15.57 -9.56
N GLY A 317 24.09 16.52 -9.79
CA GLY A 317 24.98 16.52 -10.96
C GLY A 317 26.14 15.53 -10.81
N ASP A 318 26.99 15.40 -11.84
CA ASP A 318 28.12 14.44 -11.91
C ASP A 318 29.17 14.58 -10.78
N ASP A 319 29.10 15.65 -9.99
CA ASP A 319 30.01 15.93 -8.86
C ASP A 319 29.71 15.11 -7.59
N TYR A 320 28.57 14.40 -7.54
CA TYR A 320 28.20 13.55 -6.41
C TYR A 320 28.58 12.09 -6.70
N TRP A 321 29.82 11.72 -6.37
CA TRP A 321 30.34 10.35 -6.52
C TRP A 321 30.16 9.52 -5.23
N PRO A 322 29.67 8.28 -5.31
CA PRO A 322 29.29 7.55 -6.53
C PRO A 322 28.00 8.06 -7.15
N VAL A 323 28.01 8.25 -8.49
CA VAL A 323 26.83 8.59 -9.29
C VAL A 323 26.02 7.31 -9.51
N GLY A 324 25.49 6.78 -8.41
CA GLY A 324 24.70 5.56 -8.34
C GLY A 324 25.48 4.23 -8.35
N SER A 325 24.83 3.23 -7.76
CA SER A 325 25.33 1.89 -7.38
C SER A 325 24.14 0.98 -7.03
N VAL A 326 24.41 -0.17 -6.40
CA VAL A 326 23.41 -1.00 -5.75
C VAL A 326 23.78 -1.23 -4.30
N SER A 327 22.84 -1.03 -3.40
CA SER A 327 22.99 -1.30 -1.98
C SER A 327 22.22 -2.55 -1.57
N ALA A 328 22.77 -3.36 -0.67
CA ALA A 328 22.12 -4.57 -0.18
C ALA A 328 22.18 -4.66 1.34
N PHE A 329 21.11 -5.15 1.95
CA PHE A 329 20.99 -5.35 3.40
C PHE A 329 20.50 -6.76 3.70
N ASP A 330 20.97 -7.36 4.79
CA ASP A 330 20.37 -8.60 5.29
C ASP A 330 19.06 -8.33 6.04
N SER A 331 18.43 -9.41 6.49
CA SER A 331 17.16 -9.36 7.21
C SER A 331 17.25 -8.70 8.60
N ASP A 332 18.44 -8.38 9.11
CA ASP A 332 18.68 -7.62 10.34
C ASP A 332 19.15 -6.17 10.05
N ALA A 333 18.97 -5.72 8.81
CA ALA A 333 19.40 -4.43 8.30
C ALA A 333 20.91 -4.15 8.43
N ASN A 334 21.76 -5.19 8.43
CA ASN A 334 23.19 -5.00 8.26
C ASN A 334 23.48 -4.76 6.78
N ALA A 335 24.26 -3.73 6.48
CA ALA A 335 24.74 -3.49 5.12
C ALA A 335 25.65 -4.66 4.67
N LEU A 336 25.27 -5.27 3.55
CA LEU A 336 26.05 -6.32 2.88
C LEU A 336 26.99 -5.72 1.83
N SER A 337 26.56 -4.66 1.17
CA SER A 337 27.36 -3.94 0.18
C SER A 337 28.45 -3.06 0.83
N PRO A 338 29.58 -2.83 0.14
CA PRO A 338 30.68 -2.04 0.69
C PRO A 338 30.30 -0.56 0.80
N SER A 339 30.85 0.12 1.80
CA SER A 339 30.76 1.57 1.95
C SER A 339 32.08 2.23 1.54
N PRO A 340 32.07 3.41 0.89
CA PRO A 340 30.90 4.23 0.55
C PRO A 340 30.27 3.91 -0.82
N ASP A 341 30.82 2.95 -1.58
CA ASP A 341 30.56 2.87 -3.02
C ASP A 341 29.41 1.95 -3.45
N GLY A 342 28.92 1.07 -2.57
CA GLY A 342 27.97 0.01 -2.94
C GLY A 342 28.54 -0.98 -3.94
N TYR A 343 27.67 -1.81 -4.53
CA TYR A 343 28.06 -2.71 -5.61
C TYR A 343 27.99 -2.01 -6.96
N THR A 344 29.08 -2.10 -7.72
CA THR A 344 29.21 -1.48 -9.06
C THR A 344 29.48 -2.52 -10.16
N THR A 345 29.30 -3.81 -9.85
CA THR A 345 29.53 -4.91 -10.79
C THR A 345 28.69 -4.72 -12.06
N GLY A 346 29.24 -5.09 -13.23
CA GLY A 346 28.52 -4.95 -14.50
C GLY A 346 28.29 -3.51 -14.98
N GLY A 347 28.86 -2.52 -14.29
CA GLY A 347 28.76 -1.11 -14.70
C GLY A 347 27.38 -0.52 -14.47
N VAL A 348 26.70 -0.93 -13.40
CA VAL A 348 25.48 -0.25 -12.93
C VAL A 348 25.77 1.23 -12.65
N ARG A 349 24.83 2.10 -13.02
CA ARG A 349 24.94 3.54 -12.84
C ARG A 349 23.56 4.16 -12.74
N ARG A 350 23.32 4.94 -11.68
CA ARG A 350 22.01 5.54 -11.37
C ARG A 350 20.88 4.51 -11.50
N VAL A 351 20.92 3.46 -10.69
CA VAL A 351 19.93 2.38 -10.79
C VAL A 351 18.56 2.92 -10.41
N GLN A 352 17.61 2.79 -11.34
CA GLN A 352 16.27 3.34 -11.22
C GLN A 352 15.28 2.30 -10.71
N GLY A 353 15.22 1.13 -11.33
CA GLY A 353 14.32 0.02 -10.99
C GLY A 353 15.11 -1.24 -10.62
N THR A 354 14.56 -2.03 -9.71
CA THR A 354 15.18 -3.25 -9.17
C THR A 354 14.10 -4.30 -9.02
N VAL A 355 14.35 -5.52 -9.48
CA VAL A 355 13.45 -6.67 -9.29
C VAL A 355 14.25 -7.96 -9.11
N VAL A 356 13.81 -8.85 -8.25
CA VAL A 356 14.37 -10.19 -8.02
C VAL A 356 13.51 -11.22 -8.75
N ASP A 357 14.14 -12.15 -9.47
CA ASP A 357 13.44 -13.27 -10.10
C ASP A 357 13.36 -14.51 -9.20
N GLU A 358 12.61 -15.53 -9.64
CA GLU A 358 12.41 -16.79 -8.89
C GLU A 358 13.69 -17.58 -8.62
N ASP A 359 14.77 -17.26 -9.34
CA ASP A 359 16.09 -17.88 -9.23
C ASP A 359 17.00 -17.06 -8.27
N ASP A 360 16.51 -16.04 -7.57
CA ASP A 360 17.31 -15.07 -6.80
C ASP A 360 18.34 -14.31 -7.66
N ASN A 361 18.12 -14.15 -8.97
CA ASN A 361 18.89 -13.16 -9.72
C ASN A 361 18.29 -11.77 -9.48
N VAL A 362 19.14 -10.76 -9.38
CA VAL A 362 18.70 -9.38 -9.12
C VAL A 362 18.92 -8.55 -10.37
N TRP A 363 17.84 -8.04 -10.93
CA TRP A 363 17.79 -7.27 -12.17
C TRP A 363 17.71 -5.78 -11.87
N PHE A 364 18.49 -4.98 -12.61
CA PHE A 364 18.59 -3.54 -12.44
C PHE A 364 18.31 -2.81 -13.75
N ALA A 365 17.34 -1.91 -13.74
CA ALA A 365 17.19 -0.87 -14.76
C ALA A 365 18.15 0.27 -14.43
N SER A 366 19.30 0.28 -15.09
CA SER A 366 20.36 1.25 -14.84
C SER A 366 20.28 2.39 -15.85
N TYR A 367 19.92 3.58 -15.35
CA TYR A 367 19.63 4.76 -16.15
C TYR A 367 20.86 5.29 -16.90
N GLY A 368 22.07 5.10 -16.34
CA GLY A 368 23.30 5.67 -16.89
C GLY A 368 23.45 7.15 -16.57
N THR A 369 23.89 7.96 -17.55
CA THR A 369 24.01 9.43 -17.48
C THR A 369 22.85 10.18 -18.14
N GLY A 370 21.97 9.46 -18.81
CA GLY A 370 21.03 10.07 -19.77
C GLY A 370 21.67 10.47 -21.10
N ASN A 371 22.97 10.21 -21.32
CA ASN A 371 23.67 10.42 -22.60
C ASN A 371 23.96 9.10 -23.33
N GLY A 372 23.13 8.08 -23.13
CA GLY A 372 23.15 6.88 -23.95
C GLY A 372 24.01 5.72 -23.47
N ASP A 373 24.34 5.71 -22.19
CA ASP A 373 25.03 4.62 -21.50
C ASP A 373 24.07 3.81 -20.58
N GLY A 374 22.75 3.97 -20.75
CA GLY A 374 21.75 3.17 -20.04
C GLY A 374 21.84 1.69 -20.39
N ASN A 375 21.71 0.83 -19.37
CA ASN A 375 21.82 -0.61 -19.48
C ASN A 375 20.89 -1.35 -18.52
N VAL A 376 20.68 -2.64 -18.79
CA VAL A 376 20.16 -3.58 -17.79
C VAL A 376 21.29 -4.46 -17.33
N VAL A 377 21.43 -4.63 -16.02
CA VAL A 377 22.42 -5.51 -15.39
C VAL A 377 21.68 -6.51 -14.52
N VAL A 378 22.12 -7.76 -14.55
CA VAL A 378 21.56 -8.84 -13.73
C VAL A 378 22.68 -9.44 -12.91
N TYR A 379 22.60 -9.37 -11.60
CA TYR A 379 23.48 -10.14 -10.72
C TYR A 379 22.94 -11.55 -10.61
N LEU A 380 23.74 -12.53 -11.02
CA LEU A 380 23.32 -13.93 -11.09
C LEU A 380 23.54 -14.59 -9.73
N LYS A 381 22.45 -14.91 -9.03
CA LYS A 381 22.47 -15.57 -7.69
C LYS A 381 23.54 -14.96 -6.76
N PRO A 382 23.51 -13.64 -6.51
CA PRO A 382 24.63 -12.97 -5.86
C PRO A 382 24.88 -13.52 -4.46
N ASP A 383 26.11 -13.92 -4.18
CA ASP A 383 26.62 -14.17 -2.83
C ASP A 383 27.43 -12.94 -2.39
N PRO A 384 26.97 -12.14 -1.41
CA PRO A 384 27.66 -10.92 -0.96
C PRO A 384 29.11 -11.17 -0.51
N ASN A 385 29.48 -12.42 -0.20
CA ASN A 385 30.85 -12.77 0.16
C ASN A 385 31.78 -13.00 -1.06
N VAL A 386 31.23 -13.03 -2.27
CA VAL A 386 31.96 -13.32 -3.51
C VAL A 386 31.80 -12.17 -4.48
N THR A 387 32.71 -11.18 -4.40
CA THR A 387 32.73 -10.01 -5.28
C THR A 387 33.98 -9.98 -6.18
N PRO A 388 33.88 -9.50 -7.43
CA PRO A 388 32.66 -9.07 -8.12
C PRO A 388 31.72 -10.25 -8.43
N PHE A 389 30.42 -9.97 -8.53
CA PHE A 389 29.41 -10.98 -8.87
C PHE A 389 29.56 -11.47 -10.32
N SER A 390 29.11 -12.70 -10.59
CA SER A 390 28.76 -13.08 -11.97
C SER A 390 27.54 -12.26 -12.40
N TYR A 391 27.55 -11.75 -13.62
CA TYR A 391 26.49 -10.88 -14.10
C TYR A 391 26.19 -11.11 -15.57
N ALA A 392 24.97 -10.78 -15.97
CA ALA A 392 24.59 -10.56 -17.35
C ALA A 392 24.28 -9.09 -17.59
N SER A 393 24.41 -8.61 -18.82
CA SER A 393 24.01 -7.24 -19.15
C SER A 393 23.48 -7.09 -20.56
N TYR A 394 22.67 -6.05 -20.74
CA TYR A 394 22.15 -5.56 -22.01
C TYR A 394 22.42 -4.06 -22.11
N ALA A 395 23.25 -3.65 -23.07
CA ALA A 395 23.45 -2.25 -23.39
C ALA A 395 22.29 -1.75 -24.25
N ALA A 396 21.38 -0.97 -23.67
CA ALA A 396 20.15 -0.57 -24.32
C ALA A 396 20.35 0.50 -25.41
N GLY A 397 21.54 1.10 -25.49
CA GLY A 397 21.98 1.95 -26.59
C GLY A 397 21.91 3.46 -26.28
N PRO A 398 22.26 4.31 -27.25
CA PRO A 398 22.66 5.71 -27.03
C PRO A 398 21.53 6.67 -26.62
N THR A 399 20.29 6.19 -26.53
CA THR A 399 19.14 6.99 -26.10
C THR A 399 18.33 6.28 -25.00
N ALA A 400 18.79 5.13 -24.52
CA ALA A 400 18.03 4.37 -23.55
C ALA A 400 18.15 4.98 -22.15
N THR A 401 17.01 5.11 -21.50
CA THR A 401 16.86 5.43 -20.08
C THR A 401 15.97 4.35 -19.45
N PRO A 402 16.51 3.16 -19.16
CA PRO A 402 15.78 2.12 -18.45
C PRO A 402 15.19 2.67 -17.16
N PHE A 403 13.92 2.35 -16.89
CA PHE A 403 13.23 2.83 -15.70
C PHE A 403 12.83 1.72 -14.76
N ASP A 404 12.06 0.74 -15.24
CA ASP A 404 11.55 -0.37 -14.43
C ASP A 404 11.57 -1.70 -15.21
N ILE A 405 11.49 -2.81 -14.49
CA ILE A 405 11.58 -4.17 -15.03
C ILE A 405 10.54 -5.07 -14.36
N ALA A 406 9.83 -5.87 -15.14
CA ALA A 406 8.97 -6.95 -14.64
C ALA A 406 9.42 -8.30 -15.20
N ILE A 407 9.39 -9.33 -14.36
CA ILE A 407 9.76 -10.70 -14.71
C ILE A 407 8.51 -11.47 -15.17
N ALA A 408 8.60 -12.10 -16.34
CA ALA A 408 7.56 -12.95 -16.88
C ALA A 408 7.68 -14.38 -16.31
N ALA A 409 6.57 -15.14 -16.35
CA ALA A 409 6.50 -16.49 -15.80
C ALA A 409 7.42 -17.52 -16.50
N ASP A 410 8.01 -17.18 -17.66
CA ASP A 410 9.01 -18.01 -18.35
C ASP A 410 10.47 -17.65 -17.98
N GLY A 411 10.65 -16.76 -16.99
CA GLY A 411 11.96 -16.25 -16.54
C GLY A 411 12.56 -15.18 -17.45
N SER A 412 11.85 -14.76 -18.50
CA SER A 412 12.20 -13.58 -19.28
C SER A 412 11.78 -12.29 -18.56
N ALA A 413 12.18 -11.14 -19.07
CA ALA A 413 11.86 -9.85 -18.47
C ALA A 413 11.36 -8.84 -19.52
N TRP A 414 10.50 -7.93 -19.09
CA TRP A 414 10.14 -6.74 -19.85
C TRP A 414 10.63 -5.50 -19.13
N MET A 415 11.25 -4.57 -19.87
CA MET A 415 11.81 -3.34 -19.33
C MET A 415 11.20 -2.12 -20.01
N THR A 416 10.92 -1.07 -19.23
CA THR A 416 10.51 0.24 -19.77
C THR A 416 11.70 1.13 -20.06
N ASN A 417 11.63 1.83 -21.18
CA ASN A 417 12.58 2.87 -21.56
C ASN A 417 11.86 4.23 -21.53
N SER A 418 12.20 5.08 -20.56
CA SER A 418 11.45 6.31 -20.25
C SER A 418 11.83 7.53 -21.10
N ASN A 419 12.64 7.38 -22.15
CA ASN A 419 13.16 8.52 -22.88
C ASN A 419 12.00 9.27 -23.56
N PRO A 420 11.78 10.58 -23.31
CA PRO A 420 10.68 11.32 -23.92
C PRO A 420 10.69 11.33 -25.46
N SER A 421 11.85 11.12 -26.08
CA SER A 421 12.02 11.09 -27.54
C SER A 421 12.01 9.68 -28.14
N SER A 422 12.06 8.63 -27.31
CA SER A 422 12.15 7.23 -27.75
C SER A 422 11.61 6.27 -26.67
N SER A 423 10.41 6.57 -26.18
CA SER A 423 9.78 5.83 -25.08
C SER A 423 9.27 4.48 -25.55
N GLY A 424 9.37 3.44 -24.71
CA GLY A 424 8.89 2.13 -25.12
C GLY A 424 9.09 1.01 -24.11
N ILE A 425 8.96 -0.21 -24.60
CA ILE A 425 9.25 -1.46 -23.88
C ILE A 425 10.20 -2.37 -24.67
N VAL A 426 11.00 -3.14 -23.95
CA VAL A 426 11.95 -4.12 -24.51
C VAL A 426 11.81 -5.44 -23.77
N HIS A 427 11.60 -6.53 -24.51
CA HIS A 427 11.67 -7.89 -23.96
C HIS A 427 13.12 -8.37 -23.93
N LEU A 428 13.51 -8.98 -22.81
CA LEU A 428 14.85 -9.46 -22.49
C LEU A 428 14.78 -10.92 -22.06
N GLN A 429 15.72 -11.72 -22.51
CA GLN A 429 15.87 -13.11 -22.09
C GLN A 429 17.26 -13.32 -21.51
N LEU A 430 17.31 -13.86 -20.29
CA LEU A 430 18.54 -14.41 -19.73
C LEU A 430 18.80 -15.78 -20.36
N ASN A 431 19.89 -15.89 -21.11
CA ASN A 431 20.41 -17.18 -21.57
C ASN A 431 21.50 -17.61 -20.59
N GLY A 432 21.58 -18.90 -20.25
CA GLY A 432 22.42 -19.50 -19.19
C GLY A 432 23.96 -19.29 -19.28
N THR A 433 24.40 -18.28 -20.02
CA THR A 433 25.74 -17.75 -20.17
C THR A 433 25.69 -16.22 -20.12
N GLU A 434 25.83 -15.58 -18.95
CA GLU A 434 26.20 -14.15 -18.70
C GLU A 434 25.74 -13.06 -19.71
N THR A 435 24.68 -13.29 -20.49
CA THR A 435 24.30 -12.46 -21.63
C THR A 435 22.79 -12.40 -21.71
N LEU A 436 22.31 -11.19 -21.93
CA LEU A 436 20.91 -10.91 -22.21
C LEU A 436 20.74 -10.80 -23.73
N THR A 437 19.76 -11.51 -24.27
CA THR A 437 19.26 -11.24 -25.62
C THR A 437 18.03 -10.36 -25.54
N SER A 438 17.86 -9.44 -26.49
CA SER A 438 16.71 -8.54 -26.54
C SER A 438 15.91 -8.71 -27.83
N SER A 439 14.62 -8.38 -27.73
CA SER A 439 13.78 -8.08 -28.90
C SER A 439 13.99 -6.62 -29.35
N PRO A 440 13.57 -6.26 -30.58
CA PRO A 440 13.44 -4.86 -30.96
C PRO A 440 12.49 -4.10 -30.01
N GLN A 441 12.84 -2.87 -29.68
CA GLN A 441 11.98 -2.01 -28.86
C GLN A 441 10.61 -1.80 -29.53
N ILE A 442 9.56 -1.85 -28.72
CA ILE A 442 8.21 -1.42 -29.11
C ILE A 442 8.03 0.02 -28.60
N ASP A 443 8.01 0.96 -29.54
CA ASP A 443 7.84 2.38 -29.22
C ASP A 443 6.39 2.66 -28.79
N ILE A 444 6.21 3.20 -27.59
CA ILE A 444 4.91 3.54 -27.02
C ILE A 444 5.02 4.63 -25.96
N GLY A 445 3.96 5.43 -25.87
CA GLY A 445 3.78 6.40 -24.81
C GLY A 445 4.70 7.62 -24.88
N GLN A 446 4.56 8.48 -23.88
CA GLN A 446 5.42 9.62 -23.63
C GLN A 446 5.95 9.48 -22.20
N THR A 447 7.16 8.94 -22.05
CA THR A 447 7.81 8.67 -20.76
C THR A 447 7.20 7.51 -19.96
N THR A 448 7.37 6.30 -20.46
CA THR A 448 6.97 5.05 -19.77
C THR A 448 7.65 4.95 -18.40
N LYS A 449 6.92 4.43 -17.41
CA LYS A 449 7.36 4.34 -16.00
C LYS A 449 7.28 2.91 -15.53
N GLY A 450 6.43 2.60 -14.55
CA GLY A 450 6.26 1.28 -13.99
C GLY A 450 5.73 0.29 -15.03
N ILE A 451 6.08 -0.97 -14.82
CA ILE A 451 5.66 -2.12 -15.63
C ILE A 451 5.22 -3.25 -14.73
N ALA A 452 4.13 -3.94 -15.10
CA ALA A 452 3.63 -5.10 -14.37
C ALA A 452 3.13 -6.16 -15.35
N ILE A 453 3.17 -7.44 -14.97
CA ILE A 453 2.73 -8.56 -15.80
C ILE A 453 1.62 -9.32 -15.08
N ASP A 454 0.48 -9.51 -15.73
CA ASP A 454 -0.66 -10.23 -15.16
C ASP A 454 -0.54 -11.75 -15.29
N SER A 455 -1.45 -12.48 -14.63
CA SER A 455 -1.43 -13.95 -14.63
C SER A 455 -1.60 -14.60 -16.00
N ALA A 456 -2.06 -13.87 -17.03
CA ALA A 456 -2.11 -14.33 -18.42
C ALA A 456 -0.86 -13.96 -19.23
N GLY A 457 0.11 -13.27 -18.62
CA GLY A 457 1.32 -12.79 -19.26
C GLY A 457 1.13 -11.49 -20.03
N ASN A 458 0.04 -10.74 -19.81
CA ASN A 458 -0.09 -9.43 -20.44
C ASN A 458 0.77 -8.40 -19.70
N ILE A 459 1.43 -7.54 -20.47
CA ILE A 459 2.33 -6.50 -19.98
C ILE A 459 1.57 -5.19 -19.89
N TRP A 460 1.43 -4.69 -18.67
CA TRP A 460 0.85 -3.39 -18.34
C TRP A 460 1.96 -2.36 -18.17
N VAL A 461 1.80 -1.18 -18.78
CA VAL A 461 2.84 -0.14 -18.82
C VAL A 461 2.23 1.21 -18.53
N ALA A 462 2.68 1.86 -17.45
CA ALA A 462 2.32 3.25 -17.17
C ALA A 462 3.08 4.20 -18.08
N SER A 463 2.39 5.21 -18.61
CA SER A 463 2.98 6.27 -19.43
C SER A 463 2.55 7.63 -18.89
N GLY A 464 3.45 8.26 -18.14
CA GLY A 464 3.15 9.43 -17.32
C GLY A 464 2.97 10.73 -18.11
N GLY A 465 3.59 10.86 -19.28
CA GLY A 465 3.61 12.10 -20.04
C GLY A 465 2.43 12.29 -21.00
N ASP A 466 1.70 11.21 -21.29
CA ASP A 466 0.47 11.26 -22.10
C ASP A 466 -0.76 10.74 -21.34
N ASP A 467 -0.66 10.49 -20.03
CA ASP A 467 -1.76 10.07 -19.15
C ASP A 467 -2.45 8.76 -19.58
N HIS A 468 -1.66 7.74 -19.90
CA HIS A 468 -2.17 6.43 -20.31
C HIS A 468 -1.54 5.27 -19.53
N VAL A 469 -2.29 4.17 -19.47
CA VAL A 469 -1.74 2.83 -19.24
C VAL A 469 -1.93 2.01 -20.50
N TYR A 470 -0.86 1.41 -21.01
CA TYR A 470 -0.88 0.55 -22.19
C TYR A 470 -0.78 -0.93 -21.80
N VAL A 471 -1.38 -1.80 -22.60
CA VAL A 471 -1.35 -3.26 -22.38
C VAL A 471 -0.97 -4.00 -23.65
N PHE A 472 -0.11 -4.99 -23.51
CA PHE A 472 0.34 -5.89 -24.57
C PHE A 472 0.18 -7.34 -24.15
N ASP A 473 0.00 -8.27 -25.09
CA ASP A 473 0.12 -9.69 -24.78
C ASP A 473 1.59 -10.11 -24.62
N SER A 474 1.82 -11.34 -24.16
CA SER A 474 3.17 -11.88 -23.93
C SER A 474 4.07 -11.92 -25.17
N ALA A 475 3.50 -11.81 -26.37
CA ALA A 475 4.25 -11.73 -27.63
C ALA A 475 4.54 -10.28 -28.07
N GLY A 476 4.10 -9.27 -27.29
CA GLY A 476 4.26 -7.85 -27.58
C GLY A 476 3.20 -7.28 -28.51
N ASN A 477 2.07 -7.97 -28.74
CA ASN A 477 0.97 -7.41 -29.53
C ASN A 477 0.15 -6.44 -28.67
N PHE A 478 -0.17 -5.27 -29.22
CA PHE A 478 -0.95 -4.25 -28.52
C PHE A 478 -2.39 -4.71 -28.26
N LEU A 479 -2.81 -4.67 -26.99
CA LEU A 479 -4.17 -5.01 -26.54
C LEU A 479 -5.04 -3.77 -26.28
N GLY A 480 -4.45 -2.68 -25.81
CA GLY A 480 -5.19 -1.45 -25.53
C GLY A 480 -4.39 -0.36 -24.83
N GLY A 481 -4.96 0.85 -24.83
CA GLY A 481 -4.48 1.99 -24.07
C GLY A 481 -5.66 2.58 -23.30
N PHE A 482 -5.47 2.80 -22.00
CA PHE A 482 -6.55 3.11 -21.08
C PHE A 482 -6.31 4.43 -20.35
N GLN A 483 -7.40 5.17 -20.21
CA GLN A 483 -7.53 6.37 -19.39
C GLN A 483 -8.79 6.21 -18.51
N GLY A 484 -8.96 7.05 -17.50
CA GLY A 484 -10.10 7.00 -16.57
C GLY A 484 -9.73 6.41 -15.22
N GLY A 485 -10.71 6.24 -14.33
CA GLY A 485 -10.45 5.90 -12.92
C GLY A 485 -9.60 6.93 -12.17
N GLY A 486 -9.49 8.14 -12.71
CA GLY A 486 -8.64 9.19 -12.18
C GLY A 486 -7.17 9.15 -12.61
N ILE A 487 -6.78 8.36 -13.62
CA ILE A 487 -5.41 8.43 -14.18
C ILE A 487 -5.01 9.88 -14.49
N ASP A 488 -3.85 10.31 -13.97
CA ASP A 488 -3.28 11.65 -14.12
C ASP A 488 -1.78 11.59 -13.80
N GLY A 489 -0.94 11.51 -14.82
CA GLY A 489 0.48 11.21 -14.73
C GLY A 489 0.78 9.85 -14.07
N PRO A 490 0.32 8.71 -14.63
CA PRO A 490 0.53 7.40 -14.04
C PRO A 490 2.04 7.08 -13.94
N TRP A 491 2.46 6.55 -12.79
CA TRP A 491 3.87 6.32 -12.49
C TRP A 491 4.16 4.86 -12.18
N GLY A 492 4.06 4.44 -10.92
CA GLY A 492 4.19 3.06 -10.49
C GLY A 492 2.86 2.33 -10.62
N ILE A 493 2.95 1.04 -10.94
CA ILE A 493 1.79 0.17 -11.09
C ILE A 493 2.06 -1.18 -10.44
N THR A 494 1.00 -1.83 -9.98
CA THR A 494 1.03 -3.21 -9.47
C THR A 494 -0.31 -3.88 -9.77
N LEU A 495 -0.36 -5.22 -9.66
CA LEU A 495 -1.56 -6.01 -9.92
C LEU A 495 -2.01 -6.69 -8.63
N ASP A 496 -3.31 -6.77 -8.38
CA ASP A 496 -3.85 -7.53 -7.25
C ASP A 496 -4.12 -9.01 -7.61
N GLY A 497 -4.58 -9.81 -6.65
CA GLY A 497 -4.89 -11.22 -6.87
C GLY A 497 -6.11 -11.50 -7.77
N ASP A 498 -6.79 -10.47 -8.30
CA ASP A 498 -7.79 -10.53 -9.36
C ASP A 498 -7.26 -9.91 -10.68
N ASP A 499 -5.94 -9.73 -10.79
CA ASP A 499 -5.25 -9.04 -11.88
C ASP A 499 -5.74 -7.60 -12.13
N ASN A 500 -6.43 -6.96 -11.18
CA ASN A 500 -6.78 -5.55 -11.32
C ASN A 500 -5.54 -4.71 -11.13
N LEU A 501 -5.39 -3.71 -12.00
CA LEU A 501 -4.25 -2.82 -11.98
C LEU A 501 -4.46 -1.69 -10.99
N TRP A 502 -3.49 -1.48 -10.12
CA TRP A 502 -3.39 -0.35 -9.22
C TRP A 502 -2.34 0.62 -9.72
N VAL A 503 -2.66 1.91 -9.72
CA VAL A 503 -1.83 2.95 -10.34
C VAL A 503 -1.61 4.12 -9.38
N ALA A 504 -0.34 4.39 -9.09
CA ALA A 504 0.11 5.62 -8.44
C ALA A 504 0.14 6.75 -9.48
N ASN A 505 -0.31 7.94 -9.08
CA ASN A 505 -0.46 9.09 -9.96
C ASN A 505 0.42 10.24 -9.46
N PHE A 506 1.32 10.68 -10.33
CA PHE A 506 2.27 11.72 -10.04
C PHE A 506 1.77 13.11 -10.50
N GLY A 507 0.88 13.14 -11.49
CA GLY A 507 0.33 14.36 -12.07
C GLY A 507 1.35 15.21 -12.85
N PRO A 508 0.91 16.36 -13.39
CA PRO A 508 1.73 17.18 -14.26
C PRO A 508 2.80 17.98 -13.50
N LEU A 509 4.02 18.01 -14.04
CA LEU A 509 5.15 18.81 -13.54
C LEU A 509 5.29 20.13 -14.31
N GLU A 510 4.37 21.06 -14.06
CA GLU A 510 4.37 22.36 -14.73
C GLU A 510 4.11 23.53 -13.76
N PRO A 511 4.62 24.75 -14.08
CA PRO A 511 4.42 25.94 -13.27
C PRO A 511 2.97 26.20 -12.90
N GLY A 512 2.72 26.50 -11.62
CA GLY A 512 1.37 26.73 -11.09
C GLY A 512 0.55 25.46 -10.81
N SER A 513 1.06 24.26 -11.13
CA SER A 513 0.38 23.01 -10.81
C SER A 513 0.32 22.78 -9.29
N ASN A 514 -0.89 22.46 -8.81
CA ASN A 514 -1.15 22.08 -7.43
C ASN A 514 -1.93 20.76 -7.42
N PHE A 515 -1.20 19.66 -7.60
CA PHE A 515 -1.79 18.35 -7.85
C PHE A 515 -2.42 17.76 -6.58
N HIS A 516 -3.65 17.27 -6.70
CA HIS A 516 -4.29 16.49 -5.65
C HIS A 516 -4.06 15.00 -5.93
N GLY A 517 -3.36 14.35 -5.01
CA GLY A 517 -3.00 12.95 -5.13
C GLY A 517 -4.21 12.04 -5.17
N ARG A 518 -4.05 10.93 -5.88
CA ARG A 518 -5.10 9.95 -6.12
C ARG A 518 -4.50 8.57 -6.43
N LEU A 519 -5.24 7.53 -6.06
CA LEU A 519 -4.96 6.14 -6.38
C LEU A 519 -6.01 5.64 -7.37
N THR A 520 -5.57 5.05 -8.47
CA THR A 520 -6.47 4.52 -9.51
C THR A 520 -6.46 2.99 -9.48
N GLN A 521 -7.62 2.41 -9.72
CA GLN A 521 -7.79 0.98 -9.99
C GLN A 521 -8.47 0.81 -11.36
N LEU A 522 -7.89 -0.01 -12.22
CA LEU A 522 -8.46 -0.45 -13.50
C LEU A 522 -8.79 -1.94 -13.46
N ALA A 523 -9.82 -2.32 -14.21
CA ALA A 523 -10.26 -3.69 -14.36
C ALA A 523 -9.20 -4.54 -15.10
N GLY A 524 -8.77 -5.61 -14.41
CA GLY A 524 -7.92 -6.65 -14.96
C GLY A 524 -8.64 -7.65 -15.85
N ILE A 525 -7.91 -8.69 -16.24
CA ILE A 525 -8.47 -9.84 -16.97
C ILE A 525 -9.48 -10.66 -16.16
N ASN A 526 -9.35 -10.65 -14.82
CA ASN A 526 -10.23 -11.40 -13.91
C ASN A 526 -11.26 -10.49 -13.21
N ALA A 527 -11.41 -9.25 -13.65
CA ALA A 527 -12.39 -8.30 -13.11
C ALA A 527 -13.83 -8.74 -13.42
N PRO A 528 -14.67 -9.05 -12.43
CA PRO A 528 -16.01 -9.57 -12.68
C PRO A 528 -16.92 -8.48 -13.25
N ASN A 529 -17.61 -8.78 -14.36
CA ASN A 529 -18.56 -7.89 -15.03
C ASN A 529 -17.96 -6.58 -15.59
N HIS A 530 -16.63 -6.54 -15.78
CA HIS A 530 -15.92 -5.40 -16.34
C HIS A 530 -15.17 -5.80 -17.60
N ARG A 531 -14.91 -4.82 -18.47
CA ARG A 531 -13.99 -4.99 -19.60
C ARG A 531 -12.58 -4.63 -19.14
N LEU A 532 -11.58 -5.25 -19.78
CA LEU A 532 -10.18 -4.92 -19.57
C LEU A 532 -9.98 -3.39 -19.66
N GLY A 533 -9.37 -2.82 -18.62
CA GLY A 533 -9.06 -1.40 -18.53
C GLY A 533 -10.21 -0.48 -18.12
N ASP A 534 -11.41 -0.99 -17.83
CA ASP A 534 -12.49 -0.18 -17.24
C ASP A 534 -12.02 0.45 -15.91
N GLY A 535 -12.26 1.74 -15.70
CA GLY A 535 -12.00 2.39 -14.41
C GLY A 535 -12.92 1.86 -13.31
N LEU A 536 -12.35 1.20 -12.29
CA LEU A 536 -13.09 0.70 -11.11
C LEU A 536 -13.22 1.75 -10.01
N THR A 537 -12.34 2.75 -10.06
CA THR A 537 -12.32 3.92 -9.19
C THR A 537 -13.17 5.06 -9.76
N PRO A 538 -13.62 6.03 -8.94
CA PRO A 538 -14.26 7.25 -9.43
C PRO A 538 -13.32 8.05 -10.35
N GLN A 539 -13.86 9.04 -11.08
CA GLN A 539 -13.02 9.92 -11.92
C GLN A 539 -12.02 10.77 -11.12
N THR A 540 -12.22 10.92 -9.82
CA THR A 540 -11.27 11.55 -8.90
C THR A 540 -10.11 10.62 -8.52
N GLY A 541 -10.20 9.33 -8.83
CA GLY A 541 -9.49 8.26 -8.12
C GLY A 541 -9.95 8.13 -6.67
N TYR A 542 -9.32 7.23 -5.91
CA TYR A 542 -9.41 7.25 -4.45
C TYR A 542 -8.52 8.36 -3.89
N THR A 543 -9.10 9.20 -3.05
CA THR A 543 -8.45 10.40 -2.49
C THR A 543 -8.37 10.31 -0.96
N LEU A 544 -7.41 11.02 -0.36
CA LEU A 544 -7.36 11.26 1.09
C LEU A 544 -7.39 12.76 1.34
N PRO A 545 -8.57 13.37 1.50
CA PRO A 545 -8.69 14.81 1.70
C PRO A 545 -8.28 15.22 3.13
N SER A 546 -7.93 16.49 3.33
CA SER A 546 -7.67 17.05 4.66
C SER A 546 -8.94 17.20 5.50
N ALA A 547 -8.80 17.06 6.82
CA ALA A 547 -9.84 17.40 7.79
C ALA A 547 -9.75 18.86 8.29
N GLY A 548 -8.82 19.66 7.75
CA GLY A 548 -8.75 21.10 7.96
C GLY A 548 -7.44 21.58 8.59
N CYS A 549 -6.69 20.72 9.27
CA CYS A 549 -5.37 21.09 9.78
C CYS A 549 -4.33 21.15 8.65
N PRO A 550 -3.36 22.08 8.72
CA PRO A 550 -2.20 22.06 7.85
C PRO A 550 -1.41 20.76 7.97
N VAL A 551 -0.87 20.29 6.86
CA VAL A 551 0.02 19.13 6.82
C VAL A 551 1.38 19.49 7.40
N THR A 552 1.86 18.66 8.33
CA THR A 552 3.16 18.80 8.97
C THR A 552 4.06 17.59 8.72
N LEU A 553 5.37 17.79 8.80
CA LEU A 553 6.35 16.73 8.92
C LEU A 553 6.24 16.08 10.30
N HIS A 554 6.84 14.90 10.50
CA HIS A 554 6.73 14.18 11.77
C HIS A 554 7.22 15.00 12.99
N ASN A 555 8.25 15.81 12.80
CA ASN A 555 8.78 16.72 13.82
C ASN A 555 7.86 17.95 14.12
N GLY A 556 6.72 18.07 13.44
CA GLY A 556 5.75 19.16 13.56
C GLY A 556 6.01 20.39 12.68
N ASP A 557 7.08 20.40 11.88
CA ASP A 557 7.36 21.50 10.97
C ASP A 557 6.34 21.56 9.81
N PRO A 558 6.00 22.75 9.29
CA PRO A 558 5.14 22.85 8.11
C PRO A 558 5.73 22.11 6.91
N LEU A 559 4.89 21.44 6.11
CA LEU A 559 5.33 20.63 4.95
C LEU A 559 6.30 21.36 3.99
N TYR A 560 6.02 22.63 3.67
CA TYR A 560 6.85 23.44 2.77
C TYR A 560 8.00 24.17 3.48
N GLY A 561 8.14 23.98 4.79
CA GLY A 561 9.12 24.64 5.64
C GLY A 561 8.63 25.96 6.25
N PRO A 562 9.36 26.50 7.25
CA PRO A 562 8.98 27.72 7.95
C PRO A 562 8.82 28.93 7.03
N GLY A 563 7.77 29.73 7.26
CA GLY A 563 7.49 30.96 6.51
C GLY A 563 6.86 30.76 5.13
N LYS A 564 6.64 29.51 4.69
CA LYS A 564 5.88 29.19 3.48
C LYS A 564 4.37 29.06 3.78
N PRO A 565 3.49 29.21 2.78
CA PRO A 565 2.06 28.94 2.96
C PRO A 565 1.82 27.50 3.44
N PRO A 566 0.82 27.25 4.30
CA PRO A 566 0.48 25.90 4.74
C PRO A 566 -0.04 25.04 3.57
N SER A 567 0.26 23.74 3.62
CA SER A 567 -0.38 22.75 2.75
C SER A 567 -1.60 22.15 3.44
N HIS A 568 -2.67 21.90 2.69
CA HIS A 568 -3.86 21.17 3.16
C HIS A 568 -4.15 19.95 2.27
N ILE A 569 -3.11 19.40 1.65
CA ILE A 569 -3.19 18.28 0.71
C ILE A 569 -2.30 17.17 1.26
N PRO A 570 -2.85 16.27 2.10
CA PRO A 570 -2.05 15.27 2.80
C PRO A 570 -1.68 14.08 1.91
N MET A 571 -2.48 13.79 0.88
CA MET A 571 -2.13 12.88 -0.20
C MET A 571 -1.61 13.68 -1.40
N MET A 572 -0.32 13.49 -1.65
CA MET A 572 0.48 14.27 -2.57
C MET A 572 0.71 13.47 -3.87
N ARG A 573 1.72 13.84 -4.65
CA ARG A 573 2.09 13.09 -5.86
C ARG A 573 2.64 11.74 -5.45
N THR A 574 2.13 10.66 -6.04
CA THR A 574 2.54 9.29 -5.69
C THR A 574 3.36 8.66 -6.81
N THR A 575 4.41 7.93 -6.45
CA THR A 575 5.29 7.23 -7.41
C THR A 575 5.14 5.72 -7.34
N GLY A 576 5.24 5.12 -6.17
CA GLY A 576 5.17 3.66 -5.98
C GLY A 576 3.82 3.19 -5.43
N VAL A 577 3.41 1.99 -5.82
CA VAL A 577 2.27 1.28 -5.26
C VAL A 577 2.56 -0.22 -5.20
N ASN A 578 2.34 -0.84 -4.05
CA ASN A 578 2.44 -2.29 -3.87
C ASN A 578 1.42 -2.81 -2.86
N ILE A 579 1.16 -4.11 -2.85
CA ILE A 579 0.11 -4.74 -2.06
C ILE A 579 0.75 -5.72 -1.07
N ASP A 580 0.39 -5.63 0.21
CA ASP A 580 0.89 -6.57 1.20
C ASP A 580 0.06 -7.86 1.28
N ALA A 581 0.50 -8.82 2.08
CA ALA A 581 -0.14 -10.12 2.23
C ALA A 581 -1.58 -10.06 2.80
N ALA A 582 -2.03 -8.92 3.34
CA ALA A 582 -3.40 -8.71 3.78
C ALA A 582 -4.27 -7.98 2.75
N GLY A 583 -3.72 -7.60 1.60
CA GLY A 583 -4.43 -6.83 0.60
C GLY A 583 -4.52 -5.34 0.94
N ASN A 584 -3.67 -4.85 1.85
CA ASN A 584 -3.54 -3.42 2.02
C ASN A 584 -2.73 -2.86 0.84
N VAL A 585 -3.20 -1.78 0.23
CA VAL A 585 -2.47 -1.09 -0.83
C VAL A 585 -1.56 -0.05 -0.19
N TRP A 586 -0.26 -0.10 -0.43
CA TRP A 586 0.72 0.85 0.06
C TRP A 586 1.13 1.78 -1.07
N THR A 587 0.91 3.08 -0.90
CA THR A 587 1.31 4.09 -1.90
C THR A 587 2.37 5.02 -1.33
N CYS A 588 3.42 5.28 -2.10
CA CYS A 588 4.49 6.18 -1.69
C CYS A 588 4.09 7.65 -1.91
N ASN A 589 3.96 8.42 -0.82
CA ASN A 589 3.61 9.84 -0.85
C ASN A 589 4.85 10.68 -1.20
N ASN A 590 5.22 10.67 -2.48
CA ASN A 590 6.59 10.90 -2.94
C ASN A 590 6.98 12.36 -3.16
N TRP A 591 6.11 13.23 -3.67
CA TRP A 591 6.48 14.61 -4.02
C TRP A 591 5.41 15.59 -3.60
N LYS A 592 5.81 16.81 -3.21
CA LYS A 592 4.85 17.75 -2.63
C LYS A 592 3.89 18.26 -3.72
N PRO A 593 2.66 18.64 -3.34
CA PRO A 593 1.61 19.00 -4.30
C PRO A 593 1.94 20.19 -5.20
N ASN A 594 2.54 21.24 -4.63
CA ASN A 594 2.75 22.52 -5.29
C ASN A 594 4.10 22.55 -6.03
N PHE A 595 4.05 22.56 -7.36
CA PHE A 595 5.22 22.57 -8.23
C PHE A 595 6.17 23.74 -7.97
N ASP A 596 5.64 24.97 -7.80
CA ASP A 596 6.48 26.16 -7.66
C ASP A 596 7.29 26.14 -6.36
N ASN A 597 6.69 25.63 -5.27
CA ASN A 597 7.41 25.44 -4.01
C ASN A 597 8.44 24.30 -4.09
N ASP A 598 8.12 23.22 -4.81
CA ASP A 598 8.94 22.00 -4.87
C ASP A 598 10.14 22.15 -5.82
N THR A 599 9.87 22.56 -7.06
CA THR A 599 10.84 22.55 -8.17
C THR A 599 11.63 23.86 -8.24
N ILE A 600 10.97 25.01 -8.19
CA ILE A 600 11.65 26.31 -8.21
C ILE A 600 12.24 26.63 -6.83
N GLY A 601 11.56 26.20 -5.76
CA GLY A 601 12.00 26.38 -4.38
C GLY A 601 13.08 25.41 -3.88
N GLY A 602 13.37 24.33 -4.62
CA GLY A 602 14.40 23.36 -4.28
C GLY A 602 14.07 22.46 -3.09
N ASN A 603 12.79 22.18 -2.87
CA ASN A 603 12.28 21.43 -1.71
C ASN A 603 11.50 20.14 -2.09
N PRO A 604 12.01 19.30 -3.03
CA PRO A 604 11.32 18.07 -3.40
C PRO A 604 11.22 17.08 -2.23
N GLY A 605 10.32 16.12 -2.34
CA GLY A 605 10.20 14.99 -1.40
C GLY A 605 9.01 15.09 -0.44
N GLY A 606 8.00 14.28 -0.69
CA GLY A 606 6.85 14.07 0.17
C GLY A 606 7.21 13.32 1.46
N ASP A 607 6.20 13.07 2.27
CA ASP A 607 6.35 12.98 3.72
C ASP A 607 5.98 11.62 4.33
N GLY A 608 5.77 10.57 3.52
CA GLY A 608 5.40 9.28 4.09
C GLY A 608 4.75 8.26 3.17
N MET A 609 4.08 7.30 3.79
CA MET A 609 3.31 6.25 3.12
C MET A 609 1.81 6.42 3.41
N LEU A 610 0.98 6.02 2.45
CA LEU A 610 -0.46 5.87 2.66
C LEU A 610 -0.82 4.39 2.51
N ILE A 611 -1.50 3.83 3.51
CA ILE A 611 -1.87 2.42 3.58
C ILE A 611 -3.39 2.32 3.50
N TRP A 612 -3.91 1.82 2.39
CA TRP A 612 -5.33 1.65 2.12
C TRP A 612 -5.76 0.26 2.60
N VAL A 613 -6.53 0.22 3.68
CA VAL A 613 -6.72 -1.00 4.49
C VAL A 613 -7.66 -1.99 3.79
N GLY A 614 -7.17 -3.21 3.55
CA GLY A 614 -7.93 -4.35 3.01
C GLY A 614 -8.56 -4.13 1.63
N LEU A 615 -8.03 -3.17 0.88
CA LEU A 615 -8.68 -2.63 -0.32
C LEU A 615 -8.51 -3.53 -1.56
N ALA A 616 -7.36 -4.18 -1.72
CA ALA A 616 -7.03 -5.02 -2.87
C ALA A 616 -7.12 -6.50 -2.52
N LYS A 617 -7.35 -7.37 -3.50
CA LYS A 617 -7.22 -8.81 -3.28
C LYS A 617 -5.73 -9.17 -3.11
N PRO A 618 -5.31 -9.89 -2.04
CA PRO A 618 -3.91 -10.27 -1.89
C PRO A 618 -3.46 -11.18 -3.04
N GLN A 619 -2.21 -11.04 -3.46
CA GLN A 619 -1.57 -12.01 -4.36
C GLN A 619 -1.37 -13.34 -3.61
N THR A 620 -1.48 -14.47 -4.31
CA THR A 620 -1.45 -15.84 -3.73
C THR A 620 -0.15 -16.55 -3.95
#